data_AF-A0A9P5X7E7-F1
#
_entry.id   AF-A0A9P5X7E7-F1
#
_cell.length_a   1.000
_cell.length_b   1.000
_cell.length_c   1.000
_cell.angle_alpha   90.00
_cell.angle_beta   90.00
_cell.angle_gamma   90.00
#
_symmetry.space_group_name_H-M   'P 1'
#
loop_
_entity.id
_entity.type
_entity.pdbx_description
1 polymer ?
#
loop_
_entity_poly.entity_id
_entity_poly.type
_entity_poly.pdbx_seq_one_letter_code
_entity_poly.pdbx_strand_id
1 'polypeptide(L)' 'YPHRFGNKEGLQFAHCKGTNYVVYPLKKGEAYEGGPPGPDRVVYLRNSDHTFCGTFRHHTHVSS' A
#
# COMPACT_ATOMS: atom_id res chain seq x y z
N TYR A 1 0.90 7.31 8.06
CA TYR A 1 1.48 6.15 7.37
C TYR A 1 2.59 5.52 8.22
N PRO A 2 2.79 4.19 8.15
CA PRO A 2 1.93 3.23 7.47
C PRO A 2 0.52 3.17 8.08
N HIS A 3 -0.44 2.64 7.33
CA HIS A 3 -1.79 2.36 7.83
C HIS A 3 -2.12 0.88 7.64
N ARG A 4 -3.04 0.34 8.46
CA ARG A 4 -3.61 -0.99 8.20
C ARG A 4 -4.26 -1.00 6.83
N PHE A 5 -3.92 -1.98 6.00
CA PHE A 5 -4.55 -2.14 4.71
C PHE A 5 -5.92 -2.81 4.91
N GLY A 6 -6.99 -2.03 4.78
CA GLY A 6 -8.36 -2.51 4.97
C GLY A 6 -8.89 -3.37 3.83
N ASN A 7 -8.19 -3.40 2.69
CA ASN A 7 -8.54 -4.14 1.48
C ASN A 7 -9.99 -3.93 0.99
N LYS A 8 -10.47 -2.68 0.98
CA LYS A 8 -11.82 -2.35 0.48
C LYS A 8 -11.95 -2.60 -1.02
N GLU A 9 -10.82 -2.55 -1.71
CA GLU A 9 -10.67 -2.78 -3.15
C GLU A 9 -10.70 -4.27 -3.52
N GLY A 10 -10.73 -5.20 -2.55
CA GLY A 10 -10.83 -6.64 -2.81
C GLY A 10 -9.59 -7.24 -3.47
N LEU A 11 -8.41 -6.63 -3.29
CA LEU A 11 -7.16 -7.10 -3.87
C LEU A 11 -6.73 -8.44 -3.24
N GLN A 12 -6.22 -9.34 -4.07
CA GLN A 12 -5.67 -10.62 -3.64
C GLN A 12 -4.17 -10.67 -3.91
N PHE A 13 -3.38 -10.98 -2.88
CA PHE A 13 -1.93 -11.14 -2.99
C PHE A 13 -1.58 -12.62 -2.90
N ALA A 14 -1.67 -13.35 -4.02
CA ALA A 14 -1.59 -14.81 -4.05
C ALA A 14 -0.33 -15.41 -3.37
N HIS A 15 0.80 -14.70 -3.42
CA HIS A 15 2.06 -15.12 -2.80
C HIS A 15 2.26 -14.60 -1.37
N CYS A 16 1.45 -13.64 -0.92
CA CYS A 16 1.57 -13.01 0.38
C CYS A 16 0.54 -13.63 1.34
N LYS A 17 0.96 -14.63 2.11
CA LYS A 17 0.07 -15.35 3.03
C LYS A 17 0.15 -14.73 4.43
N GLY A 18 -0.85 -13.94 4.78
CA GLY A 18 -1.00 -13.41 6.14
C GLY A 18 -2.31 -12.66 6.35
N THR A 19 -2.45 -12.01 7.50
CA THR A 19 -3.67 -11.27 7.89
C THR A 19 -3.41 -9.82 8.26
N ASN A 20 -2.14 -9.45 8.52
CA ASN A 20 -1.75 -8.12 8.97
C ASN A 20 -1.06 -7.33 7.86
N TYR A 21 -1.84 -6.97 6.84
CA TYR A 21 -1.37 -6.14 5.74
C TYR A 21 -1.33 -4.66 6.14
N VAL A 22 -0.31 -3.96 5.69
CA VAL A 22 -0.16 -2.52 5.84
C VAL A 22 0.13 -1.88 4.49
N VAL A 23 -0.25 -0.60 4.37
CA VAL A 23 -0.11 0.18 3.16
C VAL A 23 0.71 1.44 3.40
N TYR A 24 1.57 1.78 2.43
CA TYR A 24 2.46 2.93 2.48
C TYR A 24 2.56 3.64 1.11
N PRO A 25 2.79 4.97 1.04
CA PRO A 25 2.90 5.67 -0.23
C PRO A 25 4.15 5.22 -0.98
N LEU A 26 3.98 4.91 -2.26
CA LEU A 26 5.09 4.57 -3.13
C LEU A 26 5.56 5.86 -3.84
N LYS A 27 6.83 6.19 -3.67
CA LYS A 27 7.48 7.37 -4.26
C LYS A 27 8.69 6.93 -5.08
N LYS A 28 9.04 7.71 -6.11
CA LYS A 28 10.27 7.52 -6.87
C LYS A 28 11.37 8.39 -6.25
N GLY A 29 12.59 7.86 -6.14
CA GLY A 29 13.75 8.58 -5.62
C GLY A 29 13.85 8.48 -4.09
N GLU A 30 12.99 9.19 -3.38
CA GLU A 30 13.02 9.28 -1.92
C GLU A 30 11.81 8.62 -1.25
N ALA A 31 11.97 8.24 0.02
CA ALA A 31 10.87 7.73 0.83
C ALA A 31 9.87 8.85 1.13
N TYR A 32 8.62 8.48 1.40
CA TYR A 32 7.61 9.45 1.79
C TYR A 32 7.84 9.96 3.22
N GLU A 33 8.04 11.27 3.39
CA GLU A 33 8.29 11.86 4.72
C GLU A 33 7.07 12.61 5.29
N GLY A 34 6.03 12.85 4.48
CA GLY A 34 4.85 13.59 4.90
C GLY A 34 4.12 14.28 3.74
N GLY A 35 2.97 14.90 4.03
CA GLY A 35 2.17 15.65 3.05
C GLY A 35 1.25 14.79 2.16
N PRO A 36 0.88 15.26 0.96
CA PRO A 36 0.03 14.49 0.06
C PRO A 36 0.69 13.17 -0.39
N PRO A 37 0.06 12.01 -0.14
CA PRO A 37 0.67 10.71 -0.41
C PRO A 37 0.77 10.37 -1.90
N GLY A 38 0.08 11.11 -2.78
CA GLY A 38 -0.07 10.75 -4.19
C GLY A 38 -0.97 9.52 -4.38
N PRO A 39 -1.05 8.95 -5.60
CA PRO A 39 -1.98 7.86 -5.90
C PRO A 39 -1.37 6.45 -5.65
N ASP A 40 -0.05 6.30 -5.74
CA ASP A 40 0.58 4.98 -5.75
C ASP A 40 0.87 4.47 -4.32
N ARG A 41 0.67 3.16 -4.11
CA ARG A 41 0.80 2.51 -2.81
C ARG A 41 1.54 1.19 -2.93
N VAL A 42 2.33 0.87 -1.91
CA VAL A 42 2.86 -0.48 -1.67
C VAL A 42 2.08 -1.13 -0.52
N VAL A 43 1.80 -2.42 -0.63
CA VAL A 43 1.23 -3.26 0.42
C VAL A 43 2.25 -4.32 0.82
N TYR A 44 2.42 -4.49 2.13
CA TYR A 44 3.33 -5.49 2.69
C TYR A 44 2.74 -6.10 3.97
N LEU A 45 3.20 -7.30 4.34
CA LEU A 45 2.87 -7.93 5.62
C LEU A 45 3.66 -7.27 6.73
N ARG A 46 2.99 -6.92 7.83
CA ARG A 46 3.65 -6.45 9.05
C ARG A 46 4.14 -7.64 9.88
N ASN A 47 5.20 -8.28 9.40
CA ASN A 47 6.02 -9.28 10.09
C ASN A 47 7.45 -8.75 10.29
N SER A 48 8.38 -9.59 10.77
CA SER A 48 9.80 -9.23 10.98
C SER A 48 10.49 -8.73 9.71
N ASP A 49 10.12 -9.31 8.57
CA ASP A 49 10.82 -9.10 7.29
C ASP A 49 10.14 -8.05 6.41
N HIS A 50 9.01 -7.51 6.86
CA HIS A 50 8.16 -6.60 6.09
C HIS A 50 7.88 -7.10 4.67
N THR A 51 7.43 -8.35 4.56
CA THR A 51 7.29 -9.05 3.27
C THR A 51 6.43 -8.27 2.28
N PHE A 52 7.01 -7.90 1.14
CA PHE A 52 6.31 -7.27 0.04
C PHE A 52 5.18 -8.17 -0.48
N CYS A 53 3.99 -7.58 -0.69
CA CYS A 53 2.84 -8.29 -1.25
C CYS A 53 2.44 -7.77 -2.64
N GLY A 54 2.61 -6.48 -2.89
CA GLY A 54 2.20 -5.88 -4.15
C GLY A 54 2.11 -4.36 -4.10
N THR A 55 1.71 -3.80 -5.23
CA THR A 55 1.47 -2.36 -5.39
C THR A 55 0.10 -2.14 -5.99
N PHE A 56 -0.52 -1.01 -5.67
CA PHE A 56 -1.72 -0.57 -6.36
C PHE A 56 -1.71 0.96 -6.52
N ARG A 57 -2.48 1.42 -7.50
CA ARG A 57 -2.74 2.83 -7.72
C ARG A 57 -4.14 3.14 -7.23
N HIS A 58 -4.27 4.00 -6.23
CA HIS A 58 -5.55 4.56 -5.86
C HIS A 58 -5.95 5.56 -6.95
N HIS A 59 -6.96 5.23 -7.73
CA HIS A 59 -7.59 6.19 -8.61
C HIS A 59 -8.30 7.19 -7.71
N THR A 60 -7.73 8.38 -7.56
CA THR A 60 -8.54 9.51 -7.12
C THR A 60 -9.71 9.58 -8.10
N HIS A 61 -10.95 9.44 -7.62
CA HIS A 61 -12.10 9.82 -8.41
C HIS A 61 -11.86 11.28 -8.84
N VAL A 62 -11.41 11.46 -10.07
CA VAL A 62 -11.57 12.73 -10.76
C VAL A 62 -13.02 12.65 -11.19
N SER A 63 -13.92 13.18 -10.36
CA SER A 63 -15.24 13.56 -10.85
C SER A 63 -14.97 14.51 -12.02
N SER A 64 -15.14 13.99 -13.23
CA SER A 64 -15.11 14.79 -14.46
C SER A 64 -16.38 15.60 -14.55
#